data_AF-A0A7U6QPW1-F1
#
_entry.id   AF-A0A7U6QPW1-F1
#
_cell.length_a   1.000
_cell.length_b   1.000
_cell.length_c   1.000
_cell.angle_alpha   90.00
_cell.angle_beta   90.00
_cell.angle_gamma   90.00
#
_symmetry.space_group_name_H-M   'P 1'
#
loop_
_entity.id
_entity.type
_entity.pdbx_description
1 polymer ?
#
loop_
_entity_poly.entity_id
_entity_poly.type
_entity_poly.pdbx_seq_one_letter_code
_entity_poly.pdbx_strand_id
1 'polypeptide(L)'
;MLTHGNLIANLIQCNMLLGDEFDEFERKNEQPVIMTALPLYHIFSFTVCGMFGLYRGCIGLLVPNPRDLPSLIKAYKDYPPAFFPAVNTLFTALANNAEFKSLDHSKLVSSMGGGMAVLGSTAEQWQQVTGNVISQGYGLSETAPVATATPWVAPFLMVRLVYQYLAPMLRSWMKKAMKWPWVSVVRLVFVVRR
;
A
#
# COMPACT_ATOMS: atom_id res chain seq x y z
N MET A 1 0.99 -12.05 -24.09
CA MET A 1 1.98 -11.02 -24.47
C MET A 1 1.46 -9.67 -24.04
N LEU A 2 2.31 -8.84 -23.41
CA LEU A 2 1.96 -7.48 -23.05
C LEU A 2 2.47 -6.52 -24.12
N THR A 3 1.62 -5.60 -24.57
CA THR A 3 2.01 -4.52 -25.48
C THR A 3 2.50 -3.30 -24.71
N HIS A 4 3.19 -2.39 -25.39
CA HIS A 4 3.55 -1.08 -24.83
C HIS A 4 2.31 -0.35 -24.27
N GLY A 5 1.18 -0.41 -24.98
CA GLY A 5 -0.07 0.21 -24.55
C GLY A 5 -0.60 -0.38 -23.23
N ASN A 6 -0.47 -1.70 -23.03
CA ASN A 6 -0.86 -2.33 -21.76
C ASN A 6 0.00 -1.82 -20.59
N LEU A 7 1.32 -1.76 -20.78
CA LEU A 7 2.26 -1.30 -19.75
C LEU A 7 2.04 0.18 -19.41
N ILE A 8 1.89 1.04 -20.42
CA ILE A 8 1.66 2.48 -20.20
C ILE A 8 0.30 2.72 -19.52
N ALA A 9 -0.75 2.02 -19.93
CA ALA A 9 -2.06 2.17 -19.30
C ALA A 9 -2.01 1.79 -17.82
N ASN A 10 -1.38 0.66 -17.48
CA ASN A 10 -1.25 0.23 -16.09
C ASN A 10 -0.33 1.15 -15.26
N LEU A 11 0.75 1.65 -15.87
CA LEU A 11 1.64 2.64 -15.25
C LEU A 11 0.88 3.91 -14.87
N ILE A 12 0.05 4.45 -15.77
CA ILE A 12 -0.78 5.63 -15.50
C ILE A 12 -1.79 5.34 -14.39
N GLN A 13 -2.42 4.15 -14.39
CA GLN A 13 -3.31 3.72 -13.31
C GLN A 13 -2.59 3.64 -11.96
N CYS A 14 -1.37 3.10 -11.92
CA CYS A 14 -0.55 3.08 -10.72
C CYS A 14 -0.22 4.50 -10.25
N ASN A 15 0.08 5.43 -11.18
CA ASN A 15 0.30 6.82 -10.83
C ASN A 15 -0.95 7.50 -10.25
N MET A 16 -2.14 7.17 -10.72
CA MET A 16 -3.38 7.69 -10.12
C MET A 16 -3.60 7.18 -8.68
N LEU A 17 -3.02 6.04 -8.32
CA LEU A 17 -3.16 5.45 -6.99
C LEU A 17 -2.05 5.91 -6.03
N LEU A 18 -0.82 6.00 -6.52
CA LEU A 18 0.38 6.21 -5.72
C LEU A 18 0.93 7.65 -5.83
N GLY A 19 0.55 8.39 -6.86
CA GLY A 19 1.22 9.61 -7.29
C GLY A 19 1.19 10.73 -6.24
N ASP A 20 0.07 10.89 -5.54
CA ASP A 20 -0.14 11.95 -4.55
C ASP A 20 0.90 11.90 -3.41
N GLU A 21 1.32 10.68 -3.01
CA GLU A 21 2.33 10.47 -1.97
C GLU A 21 3.72 10.93 -2.42
N PHE A 22 3.98 10.93 -3.74
CA PHE A 22 5.25 11.36 -4.32
C PHE A 22 5.27 12.87 -4.61
N ASP A 23 4.11 13.51 -4.74
CA ASP A 23 4.02 14.95 -4.98
C ASP A 23 4.61 15.77 -3.82
N GLU A 24 4.64 15.23 -2.59
CA GLU A 24 5.27 15.92 -1.45
C GLU A 24 6.79 16.04 -1.62
N PHE A 25 7.44 15.03 -2.20
CA PHE A 25 8.87 15.08 -2.50
C PHE A 25 9.17 16.15 -3.55
N GLU A 26 8.34 16.24 -4.59
CA GLU A 26 8.47 17.27 -5.61
C GLU A 26 8.30 18.69 -5.02
N ARG A 27 7.30 18.88 -4.14
CA ARG A 27 7.12 20.16 -3.42
C ARG A 27 8.31 20.54 -2.56
N LYS A 28 9.01 19.55 -1.99
CA LYS A 28 10.22 19.74 -1.19
C LYS A 28 11.51 19.81 -2.03
N ASN A 29 11.40 19.68 -3.36
CA ASN A 29 12.53 19.57 -4.28
C ASN A 29 13.49 18.42 -3.90
N GLU A 30 12.92 17.31 -3.42
CA GLU A 30 13.64 16.08 -3.09
C GLU A 30 13.33 14.99 -4.12
N GLN A 31 14.32 14.18 -4.49
CA GLN A 31 14.08 13.01 -5.34
C GLN A 31 13.69 11.80 -4.46
N PRO A 32 12.51 11.20 -4.69
CA PRO A 32 12.10 10.02 -3.93
C PRO A 32 12.90 8.79 -4.36
N VAL A 33 13.24 7.96 -3.37
CA VAL A 33 13.97 6.70 -3.59
C VAL A 33 12.98 5.54 -3.62
N ILE A 34 13.03 4.72 -4.67
CA ILE A 34 12.33 3.43 -4.74
C ILE A 34 13.35 2.34 -4.46
N MET A 35 13.20 1.69 -3.30
CA MET A 35 14.04 0.53 -2.97
C MET A 35 13.49 -0.72 -3.63
N THR A 36 14.16 -1.14 -4.71
CA THR A 36 13.77 -2.26 -5.56
C THR A 36 14.42 -3.54 -5.03
N ALA A 37 13.79 -4.12 -4.00
CA ALA A 37 14.16 -5.40 -3.40
C ALA A 37 13.56 -6.62 -4.13
N LEU A 38 12.80 -6.38 -5.19
CA LEU A 38 12.18 -7.40 -6.02
C LEU A 38 12.90 -7.46 -7.39
N PRO A 39 13.00 -8.63 -8.03
CA PRO A 39 13.71 -8.73 -9.30
C PRO A 39 12.97 -8.04 -10.43
N LEU A 40 13.67 -7.19 -11.22
CA LEU A 40 13.08 -6.45 -12.34
C LEU A 40 12.59 -7.34 -13.50
N TYR A 41 12.95 -8.62 -13.55
CA TYR A 41 12.36 -9.56 -14.51
C TYR A 41 10.91 -9.95 -14.15
N HIS A 42 10.48 -9.68 -12.91
CA HIS A 42 9.11 -9.88 -12.48
C HIS A 42 8.28 -8.64 -12.85
N ILE A 43 7.18 -8.82 -13.58
CA ILE A 43 6.42 -7.73 -14.19
C ILE A 43 5.94 -6.65 -13.20
N PHE A 44 5.60 -7.04 -11.96
CA PHE A 44 5.30 -6.11 -10.88
C PHE A 44 6.46 -5.16 -10.59
N SER A 45 7.66 -5.69 -10.39
CA SER A 45 8.83 -4.87 -10.10
C SER A 45 9.23 -4.05 -11.32
N PHE A 46 9.16 -4.64 -12.51
CA PHE A 46 9.40 -3.94 -13.76
C PHE A 46 8.52 -2.68 -13.90
N THR A 47 7.21 -2.82 -13.68
CA THR A 47 6.25 -1.73 -13.91
C THR A 47 6.22 -0.74 -12.75
N VAL A 48 6.09 -1.24 -11.51
CA VAL A 48 5.82 -0.41 -10.32
C VAL A 48 7.09 0.10 -9.65
N CYS A 49 8.24 -0.56 -9.86
CA CYS A 49 9.53 -0.05 -9.38
C CYS A 49 10.31 0.63 -10.50
N GLY A 50 10.54 -0.10 -11.60
CA GLY A 50 11.35 0.37 -12.74
C GLY A 50 10.69 1.48 -13.53
N MET A 51 9.62 1.17 -14.27
CA MET A 51 8.95 2.13 -15.17
C MET A 51 8.34 3.29 -14.40
N PHE A 52 7.72 3.04 -13.24
CA PHE A 52 7.17 4.10 -12.40
C PHE A 52 8.26 5.03 -11.87
N GLY A 53 9.40 4.49 -11.42
CA GLY A 53 10.54 5.30 -11.01
C GLY A 53 11.04 6.20 -12.13
N LEU A 54 11.19 5.67 -13.35
CA LEU A 54 11.57 6.47 -14.51
C LEU A 54 10.53 7.54 -14.86
N TYR A 55 9.24 7.19 -14.81
CA TYR A 55 8.14 8.11 -15.11
C TYR A 55 8.05 9.28 -14.13
N ARG A 56 8.34 9.05 -12.84
CA ARG A 56 8.32 10.07 -11.78
C ARG A 56 9.68 10.71 -11.47
N GLY A 57 10.74 10.31 -12.17
CA GLY A 57 12.10 10.81 -11.89
C GLY A 57 12.68 10.36 -10.54
N CYS A 58 12.26 9.21 -10.05
CA CYS A 58 12.75 8.62 -8.80
C CYS A 58 14.16 8.05 -8.94
N ILE A 59 14.87 7.96 -7.82
CA ILE A 59 16.10 7.16 -7.71
C ILE A 59 15.70 5.68 -7.55
N GLY A 60 16.05 4.85 -8.53
CA GLY A 60 15.85 3.39 -8.45
C GLY A 60 17.01 2.70 -7.73
N LEU A 61 16.85 2.39 -6.44
CA LEU A 61 17.86 1.69 -5.66
C LEU A 61 17.70 0.17 -5.82
N LEU A 62 18.58 -0.44 -6.61
CA LEU A 62 18.52 -1.87 -6.91
C LEU A 62 19.19 -2.68 -5.80
N VAL A 63 18.46 -3.64 -5.21
CA VAL A 63 18.99 -4.55 -4.19
C VAL A 63 19.19 -5.93 -4.83
N PRO A 64 20.43 -6.37 -5.07
CA PRO A 64 20.70 -7.63 -5.76
C PRO A 64 20.23 -8.87 -4.97
N ASN A 65 20.35 -8.83 -3.65
CA ASN A 65 19.96 -9.92 -2.77
C ASN A 65 19.18 -9.39 -1.55
N PRO A 66 17.85 -9.42 -1.57
CA PRO A 66 17.03 -8.94 -0.45
C PRO A 66 17.05 -9.88 0.77
N ARG A 67 17.67 -11.07 0.67
CA ARG A 67 17.83 -12.01 1.80
C ARG A 67 19.04 -11.69 2.67
N ASP A 68 19.98 -10.91 2.14
CA ASP A 68 21.09 -10.37 2.93
C ASP A 68 20.60 -9.13 3.69
N LEU A 69 19.97 -9.39 4.85
CA LEU A 69 19.35 -8.34 5.65
C LEU A 69 20.34 -7.27 6.13
N PRO A 70 21.56 -7.59 6.61
CA PRO A 70 22.53 -6.56 6.96
C PRO A 70 22.83 -5.60 5.81
N SER A 71 23.06 -6.11 4.60
CA SER A 71 23.30 -5.27 3.42
C SER A 71 22.06 -4.45 3.02
N LEU A 72 20.87 -5.04 3.10
CA LEU A 72 19.61 -4.35 2.82
C LEU A 72 19.33 -3.23 3.83
N ILE A 73 19.52 -3.49 5.13
CA ILE A 73 19.31 -2.51 6.21
C ILE A 73 20.32 -1.37 6.08
N LYS A 74 21.58 -1.69 5.77
CA LYS A 74 22.59 -0.66 5.46
C LYS A 74 22.17 0.20 4.27
N ALA A 75 21.72 -0.41 3.18
CA ALA A 75 21.24 0.32 2.01
C ALA A 75 20.01 1.19 2.33
N TYR A 76 19.10 0.71 3.18
CA TYR A 76 17.91 1.45 3.62
C TYR A 76 18.32 2.67 4.45
N LYS A 77 19.31 2.52 5.33
CA LYS A 77 19.84 3.60 6.14
C LYS A 77 20.58 4.65 5.29
N ASP A 78 21.43 4.20 4.37
CA ASP A 78 22.21 5.09 3.50
C ASP A 78 21.32 5.84 2.49
N TYR A 79 20.23 5.20 2.05
CA TYR A 79 19.27 5.74 1.08
C TYR A 79 17.82 5.46 1.54
N PRO A 80 17.28 6.26 2.48
CA PRO A 80 15.94 6.05 3.02
C PRO A 80 14.87 6.08 1.92
N PRO A 81 14.13 4.97 1.70
CA PRO A 81 13.18 4.89 0.60
C PRO A 81 11.89 5.65 0.87
N ALA A 82 11.38 6.30 -0.17
CA ALA A 82 10.00 6.79 -0.22
C ALA A 82 9.02 5.62 -0.42
N PHE A 83 9.45 4.62 -1.21
CA PHE A 83 8.63 3.49 -1.59
C PHE A 83 9.37 2.16 -1.41
N PHE A 84 8.74 1.27 -0.66
CA PHE A 84 9.27 -0.06 -0.36
C PHE A 84 8.25 -1.16 -0.72
N PRO A 85 8.30 -1.66 -1.96
CA PRO A 85 7.55 -2.84 -2.37
C PRO A 85 8.26 -4.11 -1.90
N ALA A 86 7.53 -4.98 -1.20
CA ALA A 86 8.06 -6.24 -0.68
C ALA A 86 7.01 -7.34 -0.57
N VAL A 87 7.47 -8.55 -0.23
CA VAL A 87 6.61 -9.72 0.06
C VAL A 87 6.49 -9.93 1.57
N ASN A 88 5.45 -10.64 2.01
CA ASN A 88 5.16 -10.85 3.44
C ASN A 88 6.39 -11.33 4.23
N THR A 89 7.15 -12.30 3.72
CA THR A 89 8.32 -12.84 4.41
C THR A 89 9.42 -11.80 4.65
N LEU A 90 9.63 -10.87 3.72
CA LEU A 90 10.62 -9.81 3.85
C LEU A 90 10.15 -8.74 4.85
N PHE A 91 8.87 -8.34 4.78
CA PHE A 91 8.27 -7.47 5.79
C PHE A 91 8.40 -8.06 7.19
N THR A 92 8.06 -9.34 7.38
CA THR A 92 8.20 -10.03 8.67
C THR A 92 9.66 -10.07 9.12
N ALA A 93 10.61 -10.34 8.23
CA ALA A 93 12.03 -10.42 8.59
C ALA A 93 12.59 -9.07 9.06
N LEU A 94 12.29 -7.99 8.34
CA LEU A 94 12.69 -6.63 8.70
C LEU A 94 12.00 -6.14 9.96
N ALA A 95 10.68 -6.33 10.07
CA ALA A 95 9.92 -5.91 11.24
C ALA A 95 10.36 -6.63 12.52
N ASN A 96 11.02 -7.78 12.45
CA ASN A 96 11.58 -8.50 13.59
C ASN A 96 13.05 -8.13 13.89
N ASN A 97 13.74 -7.43 12.99
CA ASN A 97 15.14 -7.07 13.14
C ASN A 97 15.30 -5.82 14.01
N ALA A 98 16.12 -5.90 15.06
CA ALA A 98 16.31 -4.80 16.01
C ALA A 98 17.00 -3.56 15.40
N GLU A 99 17.94 -3.75 14.48
CA GLU A 99 18.62 -2.65 13.79
C GLU A 99 17.63 -1.90 12.90
N PHE A 100 16.84 -2.62 12.09
CA PHE A 100 15.79 -2.02 11.27
C PHE A 100 14.80 -1.20 12.10
N LYS A 101 14.35 -1.73 13.24
CA LYS A 101 13.42 -1.03 14.17
C LYS A 101 13.93 0.30 14.70
N SER A 102 15.25 0.50 14.70
CA SER A 102 15.89 1.72 15.20
C SER A 102 16.18 2.75 14.12
N LEU A 103 15.88 2.45 12.85
CA LEU A 103 16.07 3.38 11.76
C LEU A 103 14.99 4.46 11.74
N ASP A 104 15.32 5.59 11.11
CA ASP A 104 14.33 6.60 10.77
C ASP A 104 13.54 6.17 9.53
N HIS A 105 12.22 6.04 9.70
CA HIS A 105 11.28 5.68 8.63
C HIS A 105 10.48 6.89 8.11
N SER A 106 10.82 8.11 8.51
CA SER A 106 10.08 9.34 8.17
C SER A 106 9.92 9.59 6.67
N LYS A 107 10.85 9.11 5.84
CA LYS A 107 10.75 9.20 4.37
C LYS A 107 9.82 8.15 3.76
N LEU A 108 9.49 7.06 4.47
CA LEU A 108 8.68 5.98 3.93
C LEU A 108 7.20 6.38 3.86
N VAL A 109 6.79 6.90 2.70
CA VAL A 109 5.39 7.25 2.43
C VAL A 109 4.57 6.06 1.97
N SER A 110 5.21 5.03 1.40
CA SER A 110 4.49 3.93 0.79
C SER A 110 5.17 2.57 0.98
N SER A 111 4.44 1.62 1.59
CA SER A 111 4.80 0.21 1.67
C SER A 111 3.80 -0.62 0.87
N MET A 112 4.26 -1.38 -0.13
CA MET A 112 3.38 -2.21 -0.97
C MET A 112 3.67 -3.70 -0.79
N GLY A 113 2.65 -4.45 -0.41
CA GLY A 113 2.60 -5.90 -0.52
C GLY A 113 2.11 -6.34 -1.89
N GLY A 114 2.80 -7.30 -2.51
CA GLY A 114 2.40 -7.90 -3.78
C GLY A 114 2.83 -9.37 -3.90
N GLY A 115 2.24 -10.10 -4.85
CA GLY A 115 2.57 -11.50 -5.18
C GLY A 115 2.05 -12.55 -4.19
N MET A 116 1.79 -12.18 -2.94
CA MET A 116 1.13 -13.02 -1.94
C MET A 116 0.38 -12.16 -0.93
N ALA A 117 -0.57 -12.75 -0.21
CA ALA A 117 -1.27 -12.07 0.87
C ALA A 117 -0.29 -11.70 2.00
N VAL A 118 -0.43 -10.47 2.50
CA VAL A 118 0.25 -10.01 3.72
C VAL A 118 -0.58 -10.44 4.93
N LEU A 119 0.06 -11.08 5.90
CA LEU A 119 -0.60 -11.51 7.12
C LEU A 119 -0.93 -10.29 8.00
N GLY A 120 -2.09 -10.33 8.69
CA GLY A 120 -2.51 -9.24 9.57
C GLY A 120 -1.47 -8.90 10.64
N SER A 121 -0.87 -9.92 11.27
CA SER A 121 0.20 -9.75 12.25
C SER A 121 1.45 -9.06 11.66
N THR A 122 1.84 -9.39 10.43
CA THR A 122 2.93 -8.71 9.73
C THR A 122 2.61 -7.24 9.48
N ALA A 123 1.39 -6.94 9.02
CA ALA A 123 0.96 -5.57 8.75
C ALA A 123 0.91 -4.72 10.03
N GLU A 124 0.36 -5.26 11.12
CA GLU A 124 0.33 -4.60 12.43
C GLU A 124 1.74 -4.30 12.94
N GLN A 125 2.64 -5.28 12.88
CA GLN A 125 4.02 -5.11 13.32
C GLN A 125 4.77 -4.11 12.45
N TRP A 126 4.57 -4.14 11.12
CA TRP A 126 5.18 -3.18 10.21
C TRP A 126 4.73 -1.75 10.49
N GLN A 127 3.43 -1.55 10.76
CA GLN A 127 2.90 -0.25 11.13
C GLN A 127 3.46 0.25 12.46
N GLN A 128 3.62 -0.63 13.46
CA GLN A 128 4.23 -0.26 14.74
C GLN A 128 5.69 0.18 14.58
N VAL A 129 6.44 -0.45 13.67
CA VAL A 129 7.86 -0.15 13.44
C VAL A 129 8.05 1.10 12.58
N THR A 130 7.31 1.20 11.49
CA THR A 130 7.56 2.21 10.44
C THR A 130 6.57 3.37 10.46
N GLY A 131 5.44 3.24 11.16
CA GLY A 131 4.30 4.15 11.07
C GLY A 131 3.47 4.00 9.78
N ASN A 132 3.95 3.23 8.79
CA ASN A 132 3.31 3.08 7.49
C ASN A 132 2.43 1.82 7.44
N VAL A 133 1.27 1.90 6.79
CA VAL A 133 0.40 0.73 6.57
C VAL A 133 0.79 0.04 5.28
N ILE A 134 0.89 -1.29 5.30
CA ILE A 134 1.15 -2.06 4.08
C ILE A 134 -0.13 -2.08 3.22
N SER A 135 -0.11 -1.35 2.12
CA SER A 135 -1.11 -1.44 1.06
C SER A 135 -0.87 -2.70 0.23
N GLN A 136 -1.92 -3.35 -0.25
CA GLN A 136 -1.82 -4.58 -1.04
C GLN A 136 -2.31 -4.36 -2.46
N GLY A 137 -1.52 -4.82 -3.42
CA GLY A 137 -1.92 -4.94 -4.82
C GLY A 137 -2.27 -6.39 -5.16
N TYR A 138 -3.37 -6.59 -5.89
CA TYR A 138 -3.67 -7.86 -6.56
C TYR A 138 -3.51 -7.69 -8.07
N GLY A 139 -2.91 -8.71 -8.68
CA GLY A 139 -2.53 -8.67 -10.07
C GLY A 139 -1.99 -10.00 -10.56
N LEU A 140 -1.99 -10.15 -11.87
CA LEU A 140 -1.45 -11.30 -12.59
C LEU A 140 -0.47 -10.78 -13.65
N SER A 141 0.35 -11.67 -14.20
CA SER A 141 1.28 -11.28 -15.25
C SER A 141 0.56 -10.77 -16.51
N GLU A 142 -0.63 -11.30 -16.74
CA GLU A 142 -1.53 -10.99 -17.83
C GLU A 142 -2.21 -9.62 -17.68
N THR A 143 -2.26 -9.05 -16.48
CA THR A 143 -2.92 -7.75 -16.19
C THR A 143 -1.96 -6.57 -16.16
N ALA A 144 -0.72 -6.77 -16.60
CA ALA A 144 0.25 -5.73 -16.89
C ALA A 144 0.67 -4.73 -15.78
N PRO A 145 0.85 -5.06 -14.49
CA PRO A 145 0.48 -6.25 -13.72
C PRO A 145 -0.62 -5.99 -12.69
N VAL A 146 -0.95 -4.74 -12.36
CA VAL A 146 -1.86 -4.43 -11.25
C VAL A 146 -3.31 -4.44 -11.74
N ALA A 147 -4.15 -5.29 -11.16
CA ALA A 147 -5.58 -5.33 -11.46
C ALA A 147 -6.39 -4.51 -10.45
N THR A 148 -6.09 -4.67 -9.15
CA THR A 148 -6.70 -3.91 -8.06
C THR A 148 -5.66 -3.60 -6.99
N ALA A 149 -5.88 -2.56 -6.20
CA ALA A 149 -5.06 -2.24 -5.04
C ALA A 149 -5.93 -1.69 -3.91
N THR A 150 -5.48 -1.88 -2.67
CA THR A 150 -6.10 -1.19 -1.53
C THR A 150 -5.81 0.31 -1.61
N PRO A 151 -6.76 1.18 -1.25
CA PRO A 151 -6.52 2.61 -1.15
C PRO A 151 -5.32 2.92 -0.24
N TRP A 152 -4.49 3.88 -0.66
CA TRP A 152 -3.29 4.33 0.07
C TRP A 152 -3.57 5.19 1.29
N VAL A 153 -4.82 5.61 1.45
CA VAL A 153 -5.32 6.20 2.70
C VAL A 153 -5.36 5.14 3.79
N ALA A 154 -4.61 5.38 4.87
CA ALA A 154 -4.66 4.56 6.07
C ALA A 154 -6.11 4.12 6.36
N PRO A 155 -6.36 2.84 6.68
CA PRO A 155 -7.70 2.35 7.00
C PRO A 155 -8.39 3.23 8.05
N PHE A 156 -7.62 3.83 8.95
CA PHE A 156 -8.11 4.79 9.93
C PHE A 156 -8.65 6.09 9.34
N LEU A 157 -8.04 6.67 8.31
CA LEU A 157 -8.55 7.90 7.69
C LEU A 157 -9.78 7.59 6.85
N MET A 158 -9.81 6.46 6.13
CA MET A 158 -10.99 6.07 5.35
C MET A 158 -12.15 5.67 6.25
N VAL A 159 -11.93 4.87 7.31
CA VAL A 159 -12.95 4.55 8.32
C VAL A 159 -13.39 5.81 9.05
N ARG A 160 -12.50 6.74 9.37
CA ARG A 160 -12.87 8.03 10.00
C ARG A 160 -13.65 8.91 9.05
N LEU A 161 -13.27 9.06 7.79
CA LEU A 161 -14.01 9.83 6.79
C LEU A 161 -15.37 9.18 6.50
N VAL A 162 -15.41 7.87 6.29
CA VAL A 162 -16.66 7.10 6.16
C VAL A 162 -17.52 7.27 7.42
N TYR A 163 -16.99 7.12 8.63
CA TYR A 163 -17.79 7.33 9.85
C TYR A 163 -18.21 8.80 10.02
N GLN A 164 -17.34 9.76 9.75
CA GLN A 164 -17.57 11.18 10.00
C GLN A 164 -18.56 11.77 8.98
N TYR A 165 -18.59 11.25 7.75
CA TYR A 165 -19.52 11.67 6.69
C TYR A 165 -20.75 10.75 6.53
N LEU A 166 -20.63 9.42 6.63
CA LEU A 166 -21.76 8.48 6.50
C LEU A 166 -22.49 8.20 7.82
N ALA A 167 -21.85 8.24 9.00
CA ALA A 167 -22.58 7.95 10.25
C ALA A 167 -23.64 9.00 10.62
N PRO A 168 -23.48 10.32 10.36
CA PRO A 168 -24.57 11.28 10.54
C PRO A 168 -25.73 11.02 9.56
N MET A 169 -25.41 10.64 8.32
CA MET A 169 -26.39 10.32 7.29
C MET A 169 -27.18 9.05 7.63
N LEU A 170 -26.50 7.98 8.06
CA LEU A 170 -27.10 6.73 8.52
C LEU A 170 -27.93 6.93 9.80
N ARG A 171 -27.47 7.75 10.76
CA ARG A 171 -28.26 8.08 11.96
C ARG A 171 -29.52 8.88 11.63
N SER A 172 -29.42 9.84 10.72
CA SER A 172 -30.56 10.62 10.23
C SER A 172 -31.57 9.71 9.50
N TRP A 173 -31.06 8.82 8.65
CA TRP A 173 -31.87 7.84 7.94
C TRP A 173 -32.54 6.84 8.88
N MET A 174 -31.83 6.28 9.87
CA MET A 174 -32.40 5.38 10.88
C MET A 174 -33.46 6.07 11.75
N LYS A 175 -33.27 7.34 12.12
CA LYS A 175 -34.29 8.12 12.84
C LYS A 175 -35.55 8.38 12.01
N LYS A 176 -35.41 8.53 10.68
CA LYS A 176 -36.55 8.64 9.76
C LYS A 176 -37.21 7.28 9.52
N ALA A 177 -36.43 6.23 9.34
CA ALA A 177 -36.91 4.86 9.13
C ALA A 177 -37.69 4.34 10.36
N MET A 178 -37.27 4.69 11.59
CA MET A 178 -37.99 4.33 12.82
C MET A 178 -39.37 5.01 12.98
N LYS A 179 -39.70 6.02 12.17
CA LYS A 179 -41.01 6.69 12.19
C LYS A 179 -42.02 6.09 11.20
N TRP A 180 -41.62 5.10 10.40
CA TRP A 180 -42.54 4.44 9.49
C TRP A 180 -43.35 3.34 10.21
N PRO A 181 -44.66 3.23 9.96
CA PRO A 181 -45.55 2.30 10.65
C PRO A 181 -45.28 0.81 10.38
N TRP A 182 -44.29 0.47 9.53
CA TRP A 182 -43.93 -0.89 9.13
C TRP A 182 -42.72 -1.49 9.85
N VAL A 183 -42.10 -0.77 10.80
CA VAL A 183 -40.86 -1.18 11.50
C VAL A 183 -41.02 -2.48 12.31
N SER A 184 -42.24 -2.91 12.57
CA SER A 184 -42.54 -4.21 13.19
C SER A 184 -42.20 -5.42 12.32
N VAL A 185 -42.02 -5.26 10.99
CA VAL A 185 -41.79 -6.38 10.06
C VAL A 185 -40.29 -6.72 9.88
N VAL A 186 -39.38 -5.77 10.15
CA VAL A 186 -37.93 -5.97 9.91
C VAL A 186 -37.19 -6.57 11.12
N ARG A 187 -37.84 -6.71 12.28
CA ARG A 187 -37.26 -7.34 13.48
C ARG A 187 -37.00 -8.84 13.35
N LEU A 188 -37.43 -9.49 12.27
CA LEU A 188 -37.33 -10.96 12.10
C LEU A 188 -36.08 -11.47 11.37
N VAL A 189 -35.24 -10.61 10.77
CA VAL A 189 -34.13 -11.08 9.89
C VAL A 189 -32.73 -11.08 10.55
N PHE A 190 -32.55 -10.48 11.73
CA PHE A 190 -31.23 -10.38 12.38
C PHE A 190 -31.06 -11.14 13.71
N VAL A 191 -31.93 -12.13 14.00
CA VAL A 191 -31.81 -12.97 15.22
C VAL A 191 -31.32 -14.39 14.96
N VAL A 192 -31.02 -14.79 13.72
CA VAL A 192 -30.50 -16.15 13.42
C VAL A 192 -29.14 -16.11 12.75
N ARG A 193 -28.10 -15.96 13.58
CA ARG A 193 -26.80 -16.66 13.55
C ARG A 193 -25.86 -15.98 14.54
N ARG A 194 -25.94 -16.43 15.79
CA ARG A 194 -24.73 -16.62 16.60
C ARG A 194 -23.96 -17.81 16.04
#